data_AF-A0A0F8WE78-F1
#
_entry.id   AF-A0A0F8WE78-F1
#
_cell.length_a   1.000
_cell.length_b   1.000
_cell.length_c   1.000
_cell.angle_alpha   90.00
_cell.angle_beta   90.00
_cell.angle_gamma   90.00
#
_symmetry.space_group_name_H-M   'P 1'
#
loop_
_entity.id
_entity.type
_entity.pdbx_description
1 polymer ?
#
loop_
_entity_poly.entity_id
_entity_poly.type
_entity_poly.pdbx_seq_one_letter_code
_entity_poly.pdbx_strand_id
1 'polypeptide(L)'
;AWSWLDPPRPLLKMLRDVTQRGRFTSMNVDIFETEDGRLLVNELQTVFGASTPVDQLRVNDIPGRYVFDDQENEWLFEEGDFSRNACTNERIDYLVNTLLKRK
;
A
#
# COMPACT_ATOMS: atom_id res chain seq x y z
N ALA A 1 -5.64 -17.08 -8.83
CA ALA A 1 -6.05 -15.88 -9.60
C ALA A 1 -5.50 -14.66 -8.87
N TRP A 2 -4.92 -13.70 -9.57
CA TRP A 2 -4.54 -12.43 -8.96
C TRP A 2 -5.83 -11.72 -8.51
N SER A 3 -5.90 -11.30 -7.26
CA SER A 3 -7.02 -10.52 -6.72
C SER A 3 -6.53 -9.11 -6.45
N TRP A 4 -7.02 -8.16 -7.22
CA TRP A 4 -6.84 -6.72 -6.95
C TRP A 4 -8.03 -6.16 -6.15
N LEU A 5 -8.80 -7.01 -5.49
CA LEU A 5 -10.04 -6.64 -4.81
C LEU A 5 -9.80 -5.92 -3.48
N ASP A 6 -10.86 -5.32 -2.94
CA ASP A 6 -10.87 -4.67 -1.64
C ASP A 6 -10.34 -5.60 -0.52
N PRO A 7 -9.15 -5.33 0.06
CA PRO A 7 -8.57 -6.19 1.07
C PRO A 7 -9.30 -6.07 2.42
N PRO A 8 -9.32 -7.15 3.20
CA PRO A 8 -9.88 -7.13 4.55
C PRO A 8 -9.07 -6.15 5.43
N ARG A 9 -9.77 -5.39 6.27
CA ARG A 9 -9.15 -4.36 7.14
C ARG A 9 -8.02 -4.88 8.06
N PRO A 10 -8.05 -6.13 8.58
CA PRO A 10 -6.91 -6.71 9.29
C PRO A 10 -5.61 -6.69 8.49
N LEU A 11 -5.65 -6.88 7.16
CA LEU A 11 -4.48 -6.84 6.30
C LEU A 11 -3.92 -5.41 6.20
N LEU A 12 -4.79 -4.41 5.96
CA LEU A 12 -4.38 -3.00 5.95
C LEU A 12 -3.77 -2.57 7.31
N LYS A 13 -4.39 -3.01 8.41
CA LYS A 13 -3.86 -2.75 9.76
C LYS A 13 -2.47 -3.35 9.96
N MET A 14 -2.27 -4.61 9.55
CA MET A 14 -0.96 -5.26 9.63
C MET A 14 0.11 -4.53 8.81
N LEU A 15 -0.22 -4.13 7.58
CA LEU A 15 0.70 -3.36 6.72
C LEU A 15 1.11 -2.02 7.37
N ARG A 16 0.15 -1.30 7.95
CA ARG A 16 0.42 -0.06 8.69
C ARG A 16 1.29 -0.31 9.92
N ASP A 17 0.98 -1.35 10.71
CA ASP A 17 1.76 -1.68 11.91
C ASP A 17 3.22 -2.02 11.56
N VAL A 18 3.45 -2.81 10.50
CA VAL A 18 4.80 -3.16 10.00
C VAL A 18 5.57 -1.91 9.59
N THR A 19 4.97 -1.06 8.76
CA THR A 19 5.63 0.13 8.21
C THR A 19 5.87 1.19 9.29
N GLN A 20 4.97 1.38 10.25
CA GLN A 20 5.16 2.28 11.39
C GLN A 20 6.28 1.82 12.32
N ARG A 21 6.33 0.53 12.67
CA ARG A 21 7.40 -0.03 13.53
C ARG A 21 8.77 0.11 12.88
N GLY A 22 8.85 -0.16 11.59
CA GLY A 22 10.09 -0.05 10.81
C GLY A 22 10.42 1.37 10.34
N ARG A 23 9.53 2.35 10.55
CA ARG A 23 9.62 3.72 10.01
C ARG A 23 9.85 3.74 8.49
N PHE A 24 9.23 2.79 7.77
CA PHE A 24 9.31 2.70 6.32
C PHE A 24 8.21 3.55 5.66
N THR A 25 8.59 4.37 4.69
CA THR A 25 7.67 5.23 3.92
C THR A 25 7.23 4.61 2.60
N SER A 26 7.94 3.58 2.12
CA SER A 26 7.60 2.81 0.92
C SER A 26 8.07 1.38 1.12
N MET A 27 7.14 0.43 1.05
CA MET A 27 7.43 -0.99 1.25
C MET A 27 6.36 -1.86 0.57
N ASN A 28 6.79 -2.99 0.03
CA ASN A 28 5.94 -4.13 -0.29
C ASN A 28 6.14 -5.19 0.81
N VAL A 29 5.06 -5.88 1.17
CA VAL A 29 5.06 -6.91 2.22
C VAL A 29 4.33 -8.12 1.68
N ASP A 30 5.03 -9.25 1.63
CA ASP A 30 4.41 -10.53 1.31
C ASP A 30 3.88 -11.18 2.59
N ILE A 31 2.65 -11.70 2.52
CA ILE A 31 1.92 -12.21 3.69
C ILE A 31 1.39 -13.61 3.38
N PHE A 32 1.54 -14.52 4.34
CA PHE A 32 0.80 -15.77 4.39
C PHE A 32 -0.42 -15.63 5.31
N GLU A 33 -1.51 -16.27 4.94
CA GLU A 33 -2.68 -16.48 5.81
C GLU A 33 -2.74 -17.97 6.17
N THR A 34 -2.83 -18.26 7.46
CA THR A 34 -2.99 -19.63 7.96
C THR A 34 -4.43 -20.11 7.83
N GLU A 35 -4.68 -21.43 7.94
CA GLU A 35 -6.03 -22.00 7.89
C GLU A 35 -6.97 -21.45 8.99
N ASP A 36 -6.39 -21.03 10.12
CA ASP A 36 -7.11 -20.38 11.23
C ASP A 36 -7.17 -18.84 11.13
N GLY A 37 -6.81 -18.27 9.98
CA GLY A 37 -6.95 -16.84 9.67
C GLY A 37 -5.89 -15.92 10.29
N ARG A 38 -4.77 -16.47 10.80
CA ARG A 38 -3.64 -15.66 11.27
C ARG A 38 -2.81 -15.19 10.07
N LEU A 39 -2.38 -13.94 10.13
CA LEU A 39 -1.50 -13.35 9.13
C LEU A 39 -0.04 -13.42 9.58
N LEU A 40 0.85 -13.86 8.69
CA LEU A 40 2.28 -14.01 8.92
C LEU A 40 3.06 -13.23 7.86
N VAL A 41 4.00 -12.37 8.27
CA VAL A 41 4.91 -11.69 7.33
C VAL A 41 5.89 -12.73 6.76
N ASN A 42 6.02 -12.75 5.44
CA ASN A 42 7.01 -13.56 4.73
C ASN A 42 8.22 -12.71 4.29
N GLU A 43 7.98 -11.65 3.52
CA GLU A 43 9.03 -10.79 2.97
C GLU A 43 8.73 -9.31 3.17
N LEU A 44 9.79 -8.50 3.19
CA LEU A 44 9.75 -7.05 3.29
C LEU A 44 10.68 -6.46 2.22
N GLN A 45 10.14 -5.74 1.24
CA GLN A 45 10.92 -5.16 0.15
C GLN A 45 10.75 -3.64 0.11
N THR A 46 11.83 -2.90 0.34
CA THR A 46 11.83 -1.42 0.30
C THR A 46 11.93 -0.85 -1.12
N VAL A 47 12.38 -1.68 -2.07
CA VAL A 47 12.41 -1.35 -3.50
C VAL A 47 11.64 -2.44 -4.23
N PHE A 48 10.53 -2.05 -4.82
CA PHE A 48 9.60 -2.94 -5.49
C PHE A 48 8.95 -2.24 -6.68
N GLY A 49 8.31 -3.01 -7.54
CA GLY A 49 7.56 -2.49 -8.67
C GLY A 49 6.54 -3.49 -9.18
N ALA A 50 5.38 -2.99 -9.61
CA ALA A 50 4.37 -3.80 -10.28
C ALA A 50 4.83 -4.11 -11.72
N SER A 51 4.96 -5.41 -12.06
CA SER A 51 5.48 -5.87 -13.35
C SER A 51 4.45 -5.91 -14.49
N THR A 52 3.16 -5.93 -14.16
CA THR A 52 2.11 -6.39 -15.08
C THR A 52 0.80 -5.59 -15.00
N PRO A 53 0.34 -5.16 -13.81
CA PRO A 53 -0.94 -4.47 -13.70
C PRO A 53 -0.79 -2.94 -13.78
N VAL A 54 -1.72 -2.30 -14.49
CA VAL A 54 -1.92 -0.85 -14.45
C VAL A 54 -2.49 -0.37 -13.10
N ASP A 55 -3.07 -1.27 -12.30
CA ASP A 55 -3.62 -0.99 -10.99
C ASP A 55 -3.45 -2.19 -10.04
N GLN A 56 -3.19 -1.92 -8.76
CA GLN A 56 -2.95 -2.93 -7.71
C GLN A 56 -4.11 -3.04 -6.69
N LEU A 57 -5.16 -2.23 -6.85
CA LEU A 57 -6.35 -2.23 -6.01
C LEU A 57 -7.54 -1.67 -6.80
N ARG A 58 -8.67 -2.38 -6.72
CA ARG A 58 -9.99 -1.96 -7.18
C ARG A 58 -11.02 -2.18 -6.09
N VAL A 59 -11.83 -1.15 -5.84
CA VAL A 59 -13.01 -1.22 -4.99
C VAL A 59 -14.22 -0.96 -5.88
N ASN A 60 -15.13 -1.93 -6.00
CA ASN A 60 -16.26 -1.87 -6.93
C ASN A 60 -15.82 -1.53 -8.38
N ASP A 61 -14.78 -2.22 -8.87
CA ASP A 61 -14.13 -2.01 -10.18
C ASP A 61 -13.43 -0.66 -10.40
N ILE A 62 -13.45 0.25 -9.42
CA ILE A 62 -12.77 1.55 -9.49
C ILE A 62 -11.33 1.40 -8.97
N PRO A 63 -10.30 1.77 -9.76
CA PRO A 63 -8.92 1.70 -9.31
C PRO A 63 -8.61 2.79 -8.27
N GLY A 64 -7.74 2.48 -7.32
CA GLY A 64 -7.35 3.46 -6.31
C GLY A 64 -6.35 2.96 -5.30
N ARG A 65 -6.30 3.63 -4.15
CA ARG A 65 -5.53 3.23 -2.97
C ARG A 65 -6.33 3.47 -1.71
N TYR A 66 -5.90 2.84 -0.62
CA TYR A 66 -6.33 3.25 0.71
C TYR A 66 -5.33 4.20 1.33
N VAL A 67 -5.84 5.29 1.92
CA VAL A 67 -5.09 6.22 2.76
C VAL A 67 -5.64 6.12 4.17
N PHE A 68 -4.76 6.08 5.17
CA PHE A 68 -5.19 6.09 6.55
C PHE A 68 -5.37 7.54 7.03
N ASP A 69 -6.55 7.87 7.52
CA ASP A 69 -6.81 9.12 8.22
C ASP A 69 -6.48 8.95 9.71
N ASP A 70 -5.45 9.62 10.18
CA ASP A 70 -5.04 9.57 11.59
C ASP A 70 -5.98 10.34 12.53
N GLN A 71 -6.76 11.31 12.03
CA GLN A 71 -7.69 12.10 12.84
C GLN A 71 -8.96 11.30 13.14
N GLU A 72 -9.52 10.69 12.09
CA GLU A 72 -10.74 9.87 12.18
C GLU A 72 -10.45 8.39 12.46
N ASN A 73 -9.16 8.00 12.43
CA ASN A 73 -8.68 6.63 12.68
C ASN A 73 -9.34 5.60 11.74
N GLU A 74 -9.44 5.94 10.45
CA GLU A 74 -10.14 5.15 9.44
C GLU A 74 -9.36 5.03 8.11
N TRP A 75 -9.79 4.10 7.26
CA TRP A 75 -9.24 3.92 5.91
C TRP A 75 -10.16 4.56 4.89
N LEU A 76 -9.64 5.57 4.19
CA LEU A 76 -10.32 6.27 3.12
C LEU A 76 -9.88 5.72 1.77
N PHE A 77 -10.82 5.41 0.89
CA PHE A 77 -10.52 5.04 -0.49
C PHE A 77 -10.32 6.30 -1.33
N GLU A 78 -9.16 6.40 -1.97
CA GLU A 78 -8.81 7.44 -2.92
C GLU A 78 -8.78 6.83 -4.32
N GLU A 79 -9.69 7.26 -5.20
CA GLU A 79 -9.69 6.85 -6.61
C GLU A 79 -8.45 7.40 -7.33
N GLY A 80 -7.79 6.58 -8.15
CA GLY A 80 -6.64 7.02 -8.92
C GLY A 80 -5.74 5.91 -9.46
N ASP A 81 -4.75 6.30 -10.25
CA ASP A 81 -3.71 5.43 -10.81
C ASP A 81 -2.39 5.61 -10.03
N PHE A 82 -2.20 4.76 -9.02
CA PHE A 82 -1.03 4.78 -8.14
C PHE A 82 0.02 3.72 -8.50
N SER A 83 -0.24 2.88 -9.51
CA SER A 83 0.64 1.76 -9.89
C SER A 83 1.48 2.07 -11.13
N ARG A 84 1.20 3.18 -11.82
CA ARG A 84 1.99 3.69 -12.94
C ARG A 84 3.48 3.77 -12.65
N ASN A 85 4.28 3.49 -13.68
CA ASN A 85 5.74 3.46 -13.61
C ASN A 85 6.24 2.55 -12.48
N ALA A 86 5.62 1.37 -12.32
CA ALA A 86 5.94 0.41 -11.28
C ALA A 86 5.87 1.02 -9.86
N CYS A 87 4.80 1.77 -9.59
CA CYS A 87 4.55 2.52 -8.35
C CYS A 87 5.62 3.60 -8.04
N THR A 88 6.46 3.97 -9.00
CA THR A 88 7.57 4.90 -8.75
C THR A 88 7.11 6.34 -8.59
N ASN A 89 5.98 6.72 -9.21
CA ASN A 89 5.42 8.07 -9.10
C ASN A 89 5.23 8.48 -7.64
N GLU A 90 4.67 7.61 -6.80
CA GLU A 90 4.46 7.89 -5.37
C GLU A 90 5.75 8.21 -4.62
N ARG A 91 6.85 7.53 -4.96
CA ARG A 91 8.16 7.78 -4.35
C ARG A 91 8.72 9.14 -4.76
N ILE A 92 8.54 9.51 -6.03
CA ILE A 92 8.95 10.81 -6.55
C ILE A 92 8.10 11.93 -5.94
N ASP A 93 6.79 11.74 -5.84
CA ASP A 93 5.90 12.72 -5.21
C ASP A 93 6.22 12.90 -3.73
N TYR A 94 6.49 11.81 -3.00
CA TYR A 94 6.98 11.88 -1.63
C TYR A 94 8.29 12.68 -1.54
N LEU A 95 9.25 12.42 -2.43
CA LEU A 95 10.54 13.12 -2.50
C LEU A 95 10.34 14.62 -2.74
N VAL A 96 9.55 14.99 -3.74
CA VAL A 96 9.25 16.39 -4.10
C VAL A 96 8.60 17.11 -2.92
N ASN A 97 7.60 16.48 -2.29
CA ASN A 97 6.86 17.09 -1.20
C ASN A 97 7.62 17.17 0.11
N THR A 98 8.54 16.23 0.38
CA THR A 98 9.24 16.15 1.66
C THR A 98 10.60 16.84 1.64
N LEU A 99 11.35 16.73 0.53
CA LEU A 99 12.73 17.24 0.46
C LEU A 99 12.83 18.52 -0.36
N LEU A 100 12.06 18.67 -1.44
CA LEU A 100 12.18 19.83 -2.33
C LEU A 100 11.31 21.02 -1.91
N LYS A 101 10.21 20.78 -1.19
CA LYS A 101 9.38 21.84 -0.58
C LYS A 101 9.93 22.40 0.74
N ARG A 102 11.00 21.84 1.29
CA ARG A 102 11.73 22.40 2.47
C ARG A 102 12.60 23.61 2.10
N LYS A 103 12.11 24.52 1.26
CA LYS A 103 12.74 25.82 1.02
C LYS A 103 12.22 26.86 2.00
#